data_AF-A0A8I2ZS79-F1
#
_entry.id   AF-A0A8I2ZS79-F1
#
_cell.length_a   1.000
_cell.length_b   1.000
_cell.length_c   1.000
_cell.angle_alpha   90.00
_cell.angle_beta   90.00
_cell.angle_gamma   90.00
#
_symmetry.space_group_name_H-M   'P 1'
#
loop_
_entity.id
_entity.type
_entity.pdbx_description
1 polymer ?
#
loop_
_entity_poly.entity_id
_entity_poly.type
_entity_poly.pdbx_seq_one_letter_code
_entity_poly.pdbx_strand_id
1 'polypeptide(L)'
;MPEFEFFGISIDLIFSRIASLKQLPKDPQWSLADSNLLRGLDERELRSLNGTRVTDEIINLVPEPSTFRLALRAIKLGFPGGVAWAMLVARVCQLYPKATSSVIVNKFFHIMRRWPWPQPVLLKAVEEGPLQVRVWNPKLYRGDQFHLMPIITPAYPSMCATFNITKSAMTVIQRELQRGCEITDNVMLSKRPWGDLFIKHTFFTSGYKYYISVVTTSTTKEAHKIWSGYVESKVRVLVQGLEQHQSIAIAHAFNKGYDRRHVCHNETELSQVQEGSLQYLAGQETIETPNPEIADAKTEGGLALDDLPVDGATETGIEANGNGEGVEEEVQTWPTDVFTTTHYIGLELGEGAKSLDLSYQVDSFKQLCGQWEKYSAKLNHLTVQHVRNFNLPDDLFEPGEKKPQKQQKRAAGANGSAQTKKRGASEEAQPPAKRQQSSITAAAG
;
A
#
# COMPACT_ATOMS: atom_id res chain seq x y z
N MET A 1 7.50 -8.82 10.82
CA MET A 1 8.52 -9.88 10.93
C MET A 1 9.86 -9.18 11.10
N PRO A 2 10.83 -9.74 11.84
CA PRO A 2 12.17 -9.18 11.84
C PRO A 2 12.77 -9.41 10.44
N GLU A 3 12.83 -8.34 9.67
CA GLU A 3 13.56 -8.26 8.41
C GLU A 3 14.98 -7.79 8.73
N PHE A 4 15.98 -8.53 8.29
CA PHE A 4 17.38 -8.12 8.38
C PHE A 4 18.07 -8.27 7.03
N GLU A 5 19.15 -7.52 6.85
CA GLU A 5 19.96 -7.58 5.65
C GLU A 5 21.21 -8.40 5.93
N PHE A 6 21.49 -9.38 5.09
CA PHE A 6 22.68 -10.22 5.18
C PHE A 6 23.36 -10.29 3.82
N PHE A 7 24.59 -9.78 3.72
CA PHE A 7 25.33 -9.65 2.46
C PHE A 7 24.52 -8.98 1.32
N GLY A 8 23.78 -7.91 1.63
CA GLY A 8 22.97 -7.20 0.63
C GLY A 8 21.64 -7.88 0.26
N ILE A 9 21.27 -8.96 0.94
CA ILE A 9 20.03 -9.70 0.71
C ILE A 9 19.10 -9.48 1.90
N SER A 10 17.90 -8.95 1.64
CA SER A 10 16.82 -8.89 2.64
C SER A 10 16.32 -10.29 2.96
N ILE A 11 16.32 -10.64 4.24
CA ILE A 11 15.87 -11.92 4.75
C ILE A 11 14.78 -11.69 5.80
N ASP A 12 13.59 -12.23 5.51
CA ASP A 12 12.51 -12.36 6.48
C ASP A 12 12.65 -13.69 7.22
N LEU A 13 12.95 -13.64 8.52
CA LEU A 13 13.07 -14.83 9.34
C LEU A 13 11.83 -15.03 10.19
N ILE A 14 11.14 -16.14 9.92
CA ILE A 14 10.02 -16.64 10.72
C ILE A 14 10.46 -17.84 11.55
N PHE A 15 9.81 -18.03 12.69
CA PHE A 15 10.09 -19.13 13.59
C PHE A 15 8.80 -19.90 13.91
N SER A 16 8.93 -21.22 13.97
CA SER A 16 7.93 -22.14 14.53
C SER A 16 8.67 -23.34 15.10
N ARG A 17 8.27 -23.78 16.30
CA ARG A 17 8.65 -25.11 16.79
C ARG A 17 7.78 -26.19 16.13
N ILE A 18 8.15 -27.45 16.33
CA ILE A 18 7.29 -28.61 16.03
C ILE A 18 7.16 -29.42 17.32
N ALA A 19 6.04 -29.25 18.03
CA ALA A 19 5.90 -29.72 19.40
C ALA A 19 6.05 -31.24 19.56
N SER A 20 5.71 -32.02 18.53
CA SER A 20 5.81 -33.47 18.53
C SER A 20 7.24 -34.01 18.35
N LEU A 21 8.21 -33.15 18.00
CA LEU A 21 9.57 -33.56 17.68
C LEU A 21 10.56 -32.98 18.69
N LYS A 22 11.39 -33.87 19.28
CA LYS A 22 12.55 -33.47 20.09
C LYS A 22 13.76 -33.08 19.25
N GLN A 23 13.84 -33.61 18.03
CA GLN A 23 14.89 -33.36 17.06
C GLN A 23 14.30 -33.46 15.65
N LEU A 24 14.84 -32.69 14.70
CA LEU A 24 14.43 -32.80 13.30
C LEU A 24 14.92 -34.14 12.73
N PRO A 25 14.09 -34.84 11.93
CA PRO A 25 14.52 -36.06 11.25
C PRO A 25 15.71 -35.80 10.32
N LYS A 26 16.66 -36.74 10.30
CA LYS A 26 17.83 -36.67 9.41
C LYS A 26 17.53 -37.09 7.96
N ASP A 27 16.35 -37.66 7.74
CA ASP A 27 15.93 -38.09 6.40
C ASP A 27 15.81 -36.86 5.48
N PRO A 28 16.58 -36.78 4.39
CA PRO A 28 16.50 -35.67 3.45
C PRO A 28 15.15 -35.56 2.73
N GLN A 29 14.32 -36.61 2.74
CA GLN A 29 12.96 -36.57 2.17
C GLN A 29 11.90 -36.15 3.18
N TRP A 30 12.27 -35.97 4.45
CA TRP A 30 11.31 -35.53 5.46
C TRP A 30 10.75 -34.14 5.11
N SER A 31 9.44 -33.99 5.22
CA SER A 31 8.73 -32.76 4.87
C SER A 31 7.69 -32.38 5.91
N LEU A 32 7.19 -31.15 5.79
CA LEU A 32 6.14 -30.62 6.64
C LEU A 32 4.74 -31.02 6.18
N ALA A 33 4.57 -32.02 5.32
CA ALA A 33 3.28 -32.38 4.74
C ALA A 33 2.28 -32.93 5.77
N ASP A 34 2.75 -33.67 6.79
CA ASP A 34 1.87 -34.29 7.79
C ASP A 34 1.19 -33.24 8.69
N SER A 35 -0.14 -33.19 8.65
CA SER A 35 -0.96 -32.28 9.46
C SER A 35 -0.91 -32.59 10.96
N ASN A 36 -0.43 -33.77 11.39
CA ASN A 36 -0.24 -34.06 12.81
C ASN A 36 0.89 -33.24 13.44
N LEU A 37 1.84 -32.74 12.64
CA LEU A 37 2.92 -31.85 13.09
C LEU A 37 2.40 -30.50 13.62
N LEU A 38 1.14 -30.17 13.32
CA LEU A 38 0.48 -28.95 13.77
C LEU A 38 -0.04 -29.04 15.21
N ARG A 39 -0.07 -30.24 15.81
CA ARG A 39 -0.57 -30.44 17.19
C ARG A 39 0.29 -29.70 18.20
N GLY A 40 -0.37 -28.98 19.09
CA GLY A 40 0.28 -28.24 20.18
C GLY A 40 0.98 -26.96 19.75
N LEU A 41 0.81 -26.51 18.51
CA LEU A 41 1.27 -25.20 18.04
C LEU A 41 0.24 -24.11 18.35
N ASP A 42 0.72 -22.92 18.68
CA ASP A 42 -0.13 -21.73 18.80
C ASP A 42 -0.49 -21.13 17.42
N GLU A 43 -1.35 -20.11 17.39
CA GLU A 43 -1.78 -19.48 16.13
C GLU A 43 -0.65 -18.77 15.36
N ARG A 44 0.39 -18.28 16.03
CA ARG A 44 1.53 -17.63 15.37
C ARG A 44 2.43 -18.69 14.73
N GLU A 45 2.72 -19.76 15.46
CA GLU A 45 3.48 -20.93 15.00
C GLU A 45 2.80 -21.61 13.82
N LEU A 46 1.47 -21.84 13.90
CA LEU A 46 0.68 -22.38 12.79
C LEU A 46 0.79 -21.52 11.53
N ARG A 47 0.71 -20.19 11.66
CA ARG A 47 0.87 -19.27 10.52
C ARG A 47 2.26 -19.31 9.93
N SER A 48 3.30 -19.35 10.76
CA SER A 48 4.69 -19.49 10.31
C SER A 48 4.88 -20.79 9.51
N LEU A 49 4.42 -21.93 10.03
CA LEU A 49 4.61 -23.23 9.37
C LEU A 49 3.78 -23.37 8.08
N ASN A 50 2.60 -22.77 8.05
CA ASN A 50 1.71 -22.84 6.88
C ASN A 50 2.30 -22.19 5.62
N GLY A 51 3.17 -21.18 5.74
CA GLY A 51 3.81 -20.56 4.58
C GLY A 51 4.59 -21.58 3.73
N THR A 52 5.41 -22.40 4.38
CA THR A 52 6.18 -23.47 3.72
C THR A 52 5.26 -24.56 3.18
N ARG A 53 4.33 -25.06 4.02
CA ARG A 53 3.37 -26.12 3.64
C ARG A 53 2.54 -25.75 2.40
N VAL A 54 2.06 -24.50 2.32
CA VAL A 54 1.29 -24.01 1.16
C VAL A 54 2.16 -23.99 -0.10
N THR A 55 3.41 -23.56 0.01
CA THR A 55 4.33 -23.50 -1.13
C THR A 55 4.61 -24.89 -1.68
N ASP A 56 4.92 -25.85 -0.80
CA ASP A 56 5.19 -27.24 -1.17
C ASP A 56 3.95 -27.90 -1.81
N GLU A 57 2.77 -27.68 -1.22
CA GLU A 57 1.50 -28.17 -1.78
C GLU A 57 1.21 -27.59 -3.17
N ILE A 58 1.44 -26.29 -3.41
CA ILE A 58 1.26 -25.70 -4.74
C ILE A 58 2.15 -26.38 -5.77
N ILE A 59 3.42 -26.65 -5.44
CA ILE A 59 4.36 -27.31 -6.35
C ILE A 59 3.95 -28.76 -6.61
N ASN A 60 3.46 -29.49 -5.61
CA ASN A 60 2.99 -30.86 -5.76
C ASN A 60 1.66 -30.97 -6.53
N LEU A 61 0.87 -29.90 -6.57
CA LEU A 61 -0.45 -29.86 -7.22
C LEU A 61 -0.41 -29.37 -8.67
N VAL A 62 0.74 -28.92 -9.18
CA VAL A 62 0.89 -28.52 -10.60
C VAL A 62 1.45 -29.68 -11.44
N PRO A 63 0.90 -29.93 -12.65
CA PRO A 63 1.37 -31.03 -13.51
C PRO A 63 2.82 -30.90 -13.98
N GLU A 64 3.25 -29.67 -14.28
CA GLU A 64 4.59 -29.38 -14.81
C GLU A 64 5.18 -28.14 -14.10
N PRO A 65 6.08 -28.32 -13.11
CA PRO A 65 6.61 -27.22 -12.30
C PRO A 65 7.38 -26.17 -13.10
N SER A 66 8.06 -26.57 -14.18
CA SER A 66 8.82 -25.63 -15.02
C SER A 66 7.90 -24.64 -15.74
N THR A 67 6.84 -25.15 -16.36
CA THR A 67 5.79 -24.38 -17.03
C THR A 67 5.08 -23.43 -16.06
N PHE A 68 4.72 -23.95 -14.87
CA PHE A 68 4.11 -23.16 -13.81
C PHE A 68 4.98 -21.98 -13.39
N ARG A 69 6.27 -22.21 -13.11
CA ARG A 69 7.19 -21.14 -12.67
C ARG A 69 7.33 -20.05 -13.72
N LEU A 70 7.46 -20.41 -15.01
CA LEU A 70 7.60 -19.43 -16.08
C LEU A 70 6.31 -18.63 -16.29
N ALA A 71 5.14 -19.29 -16.24
CA ALA A 71 3.85 -18.59 -16.30
C ALA A 71 3.63 -17.68 -15.08
N LEU A 72 3.98 -18.13 -13.88
CA LEU A 72 3.88 -17.33 -12.66
C LEU A 72 4.78 -16.10 -12.72
N ARG A 73 6.00 -16.21 -13.28
CA ARG A 73 6.88 -15.05 -13.48
C ARG A 73 6.24 -13.99 -14.39
N ALA A 74 5.51 -14.40 -15.42
CA ALA A 74 4.78 -13.47 -16.29
C ALA A 74 3.55 -12.85 -15.58
N ILE A 75 2.86 -13.61 -14.71
CA ILE A 75 1.62 -13.16 -14.06
C ILE A 75 1.86 -12.40 -12.75
N LYS A 76 3.03 -12.55 -12.11
CA LYS A 76 3.33 -11.94 -10.81
C LYS A 76 3.25 -10.40 -10.94
N LEU A 77 2.09 -9.86 -10.59
CA LEU A 77 1.72 -8.46 -10.75
C LEU A 77 1.21 -7.94 -9.40
N GLY A 78 1.94 -7.03 -8.74
CA GLY A 78 1.47 -6.27 -7.57
C GLY A 78 0.48 -7.00 -6.64
N PHE A 79 -0.69 -6.41 -6.43
CA PHE A 79 -1.82 -6.95 -5.64
C PHE A 79 -2.74 -7.83 -6.51
N PRO A 80 -3.33 -8.93 -6.00
CA PRO A 80 -3.18 -9.52 -4.65
C PRO A 80 -1.78 -10.09 -4.36
N GLY A 81 -1.54 -10.48 -3.10
CA GLY A 81 -0.24 -11.01 -2.67
C GLY A 81 0.24 -12.22 -3.47
N GLY A 82 1.56 -12.46 -3.47
CA GLY A 82 2.22 -13.43 -4.36
C GLY A 82 1.67 -14.87 -4.30
N VAL A 83 1.27 -15.34 -3.11
CA VAL A 83 0.69 -16.69 -2.95
C VAL A 83 -0.67 -16.82 -3.65
N ALA A 84 -1.48 -15.75 -3.68
CA ALA A 84 -2.76 -15.76 -4.36
C ALA A 84 -2.58 -15.91 -5.88
N TRP A 85 -1.66 -15.15 -6.48
CA TRP A 85 -1.31 -15.32 -7.89
C TRP A 85 -0.78 -16.72 -8.20
N ALA A 86 0.09 -17.26 -7.34
CA ALA A 86 0.60 -18.61 -7.49
C ALA A 86 -0.54 -19.64 -7.55
N MET A 87 -1.52 -19.54 -6.66
CA MET A 87 -2.67 -20.45 -6.67
C MET A 87 -3.57 -20.27 -7.90
N LEU A 88 -3.81 -19.04 -8.36
CA LEU A 88 -4.58 -18.82 -9.59
C LEU A 88 -3.88 -19.44 -10.81
N VAL A 89 -2.56 -19.22 -10.95
CA VAL A 89 -1.78 -19.81 -12.05
C VAL A 89 -1.73 -21.33 -11.94
N ALA A 90 -1.53 -21.87 -10.73
CA ALA A 90 -1.54 -23.31 -10.48
C ALA A 90 -2.88 -23.94 -10.89
N ARG A 91 -4.00 -23.28 -10.60
CA ARG A 91 -5.32 -23.75 -11.02
C ARG A 91 -5.45 -23.84 -12.54
N VAL A 92 -4.91 -22.88 -13.27
CA VAL A 92 -4.90 -22.90 -14.74
C VAL A 92 -4.00 -24.02 -15.26
N CYS A 93 -2.84 -24.25 -14.63
CA CYS A 93 -1.97 -25.38 -14.96
C CYS A 93 -2.69 -26.73 -14.77
N GLN A 94 -3.49 -26.89 -13.71
CA GLN A 94 -4.30 -28.11 -13.50
C GLN A 94 -5.32 -28.34 -14.61
N LEU A 95 -5.93 -27.26 -15.13
CA LEU A 95 -6.92 -27.34 -16.21
C LEU A 95 -6.27 -27.62 -17.58
N TYR A 96 -4.97 -27.30 -17.75
CA TYR A 96 -4.22 -27.44 -19.01
C TYR A 96 -2.85 -28.10 -18.77
N PRO A 97 -2.82 -29.39 -18.39
CA PRO A 97 -1.61 -30.05 -17.87
C PRO A 97 -0.46 -30.19 -18.87
N LYS A 98 -0.75 -30.10 -20.18
CA LYS A 98 0.23 -30.23 -21.27
C LYS A 98 0.49 -28.93 -22.03
N ALA A 99 -0.09 -27.82 -21.58
CA ALA A 99 0.08 -26.54 -22.24
C ALA A 99 1.45 -25.92 -21.94
N THR A 100 1.99 -25.16 -22.90
CA THR A 100 3.20 -24.36 -22.69
C THR A 100 2.89 -23.10 -21.88
N SER A 101 3.91 -22.45 -21.32
CA SER A 101 3.71 -21.26 -20.48
C SER A 101 3.00 -20.11 -21.19
N SER A 102 3.23 -19.89 -22.50
CA SER A 102 2.52 -18.87 -23.27
C SER A 102 1.01 -19.14 -23.35
N VAL A 103 0.64 -20.41 -23.55
CA VAL A 103 -0.76 -20.86 -23.54
C VAL A 103 -1.35 -20.72 -22.14
N ILE A 104 -0.63 -21.09 -21.08
CA ILE A 104 -1.08 -20.90 -19.69
C ILE A 104 -1.35 -19.43 -19.39
N VAL A 105 -0.48 -18.50 -19.81
CA VAL A 105 -0.68 -17.06 -19.60
C VAL A 105 -1.92 -16.55 -20.33
N ASN A 106 -2.16 -16.93 -21.58
CA ASN A 106 -3.40 -16.57 -22.29
C ASN A 106 -4.65 -17.19 -21.62
N LYS A 107 -4.60 -18.48 -21.28
CA LYS A 107 -5.71 -19.17 -20.61
C LYS A 107 -5.99 -18.60 -19.23
N PHE A 108 -4.97 -18.13 -18.53
CA PHE A 108 -5.12 -17.47 -17.24
C PHE A 108 -6.06 -16.27 -17.34
N PHE A 109 -5.81 -15.34 -18.26
CA PHE A 109 -6.69 -14.19 -18.43
C PHE A 109 -8.11 -14.58 -18.86
N HIS A 110 -8.25 -15.54 -19.79
CA HIS A 110 -9.57 -16.00 -20.22
C HIS A 110 -10.40 -16.64 -19.11
N ILE A 111 -9.77 -17.43 -18.24
CA ILE A 111 -10.43 -18.16 -17.16
C ILE A 111 -10.72 -17.23 -16.00
N MET A 112 -9.72 -16.49 -15.54
CA MET A 112 -9.86 -15.65 -14.34
C MET A 112 -10.81 -14.47 -14.57
N ARG A 113 -10.87 -13.94 -15.79
CA ARG A 113 -11.85 -12.91 -16.18
C ARG A 113 -13.29 -13.40 -16.14
N ARG A 114 -13.52 -14.66 -16.55
CA ARG A 114 -14.86 -15.28 -16.61
C ARG A 114 -15.18 -16.10 -15.37
N TRP A 115 -14.28 -16.14 -14.39
CA TRP A 115 -14.48 -16.92 -13.18
C TRP A 115 -15.71 -16.40 -12.45
N PRO A 116 -16.66 -17.26 -12.06
CA PRO A 116 -17.93 -16.85 -11.48
C PRO A 116 -17.77 -16.48 -9.99
N TRP A 117 -17.05 -15.38 -9.71
CA TRP A 117 -16.90 -14.85 -8.36
C TRP A 117 -18.27 -14.62 -7.70
N PRO A 118 -18.47 -15.00 -6.42
CA PRO A 118 -17.48 -15.39 -5.42
C PRO A 118 -17.21 -16.91 -5.33
N GLN A 119 -17.44 -17.71 -6.38
CA GLN A 119 -17.07 -19.14 -6.34
C GLN A 119 -15.57 -19.29 -6.03
N PRO A 120 -15.16 -20.12 -5.04
CA PRO A 120 -13.77 -20.19 -4.63
C PRO A 120 -12.89 -20.90 -5.65
N VAL A 121 -11.66 -20.42 -5.78
CA VAL A 121 -10.58 -21.15 -6.44
C VAL A 121 -9.97 -22.14 -5.46
N LEU A 122 -10.09 -23.42 -5.77
CA LEU A 122 -9.55 -24.54 -5.00
C LEU A 122 -8.52 -25.31 -5.84
N LEU A 123 -7.37 -25.64 -5.27
CA LEU A 123 -6.36 -26.50 -5.91
C LEU A 123 -6.55 -27.98 -5.59
N LYS A 124 -7.10 -28.29 -4.41
CA LYS A 124 -7.53 -29.62 -3.98
C LYS A 124 -8.81 -29.50 -3.14
N ALA A 125 -9.45 -30.63 -2.85
CA ALA A 125 -10.56 -30.65 -1.91
C ALA A 125 -10.09 -30.15 -0.53
N VAL A 126 -10.94 -29.41 0.17
CA VAL A 126 -10.63 -28.95 1.53
C VAL A 126 -10.65 -30.18 2.45
N GLU A 127 -9.52 -30.44 3.10
CA GLU A 127 -9.35 -31.57 4.00
C GLU A 127 -9.79 -31.21 5.42
N GLU A 128 -10.43 -32.17 6.10
CA GLU A 128 -10.56 -32.13 7.55
C GLU A 128 -9.24 -32.55 8.19
N GLY A 129 -8.90 -31.97 9.34
CA GLY A 129 -7.64 -32.24 9.99
C GLY A 129 -7.76 -32.47 11.49
N PRO A 130 -6.64 -32.78 12.15
CA PRO A 130 -6.62 -33.33 13.50
C PRO A 130 -6.87 -32.29 14.60
N LEU A 131 -7.11 -31.02 14.25
CA LEU A 131 -7.25 -29.91 15.19
C LEU A 131 -8.64 -29.28 15.06
N GLN A 132 -9.16 -28.75 16.17
CA GLN A 132 -10.39 -27.96 16.16
C GLN A 132 -10.08 -26.49 15.82
N VAL A 133 -9.48 -26.27 14.65
CA VAL A 133 -9.16 -24.94 14.14
C VAL A 133 -10.15 -24.51 13.07
N ARG A 134 -10.35 -23.20 12.91
CA ARG A 134 -11.22 -22.65 11.87
C ARG A 134 -10.62 -22.95 10.49
N VAL A 135 -11.36 -23.70 9.68
CA VAL A 135 -11.10 -23.90 8.26
C VAL A 135 -12.08 -23.04 7.47
N TRP A 136 -11.63 -22.42 6.37
CA TRP A 136 -12.49 -21.59 5.53
C TRP A 136 -13.75 -22.35 5.09
N ASN A 137 -14.91 -21.85 5.49
CA ASN A 137 -16.19 -22.48 5.19
C ASN A 137 -17.33 -21.45 5.16
N PRO A 138 -17.76 -20.99 3.97
CA PRO A 138 -18.82 -19.98 3.86
C PRO A 138 -20.19 -20.50 4.30
N LYS A 139 -20.41 -21.81 4.41
CA LYS A 139 -21.69 -22.34 4.91
C LYS A 139 -21.80 -22.22 6.44
N LEU A 140 -20.68 -22.28 7.15
CA LEU A 140 -20.64 -22.23 8.61
C LEU A 140 -20.32 -20.82 9.13
N TYR A 141 -19.38 -20.12 8.50
CA TYR A 141 -18.89 -18.82 8.99
C TYR A 141 -19.40 -17.68 8.12
N ARG A 142 -20.23 -16.81 8.72
CA ARG A 142 -20.79 -15.63 8.02
C ARG A 142 -19.72 -14.70 7.45
N GLY A 143 -18.57 -14.56 8.12
CA GLY A 143 -17.45 -13.77 7.61
C GLY A 143 -16.93 -14.27 6.26
N ASP A 144 -16.85 -15.60 6.08
CA ASP A 144 -16.35 -16.22 4.86
C ASP A 144 -17.31 -16.03 3.67
N GLN A 145 -18.61 -15.81 3.93
CA GLN A 145 -19.63 -15.53 2.91
C GLN A 145 -19.42 -14.19 2.21
N PHE A 146 -18.74 -13.25 2.88
CA PHE A 146 -18.52 -11.90 2.35
C PHE A 146 -17.21 -11.80 1.53
N HIS A 147 -16.43 -12.87 1.40
CA HIS A 147 -15.24 -12.86 0.56
C HIS A 147 -15.62 -12.74 -0.92
N LEU A 148 -15.15 -11.67 -1.56
CA LEU A 148 -15.54 -11.33 -2.94
C LEU A 148 -14.84 -12.20 -3.99
N MET A 149 -13.54 -12.47 -3.80
CA MET A 149 -12.74 -13.28 -4.72
C MET A 149 -11.95 -14.35 -3.95
N PRO A 150 -12.60 -15.38 -3.39
CA PRO A 150 -11.95 -16.33 -2.51
C PRO A 150 -10.97 -17.24 -3.24
N ILE A 151 -9.70 -17.21 -2.82
CA ILE A 151 -8.63 -18.09 -3.30
C ILE A 151 -8.09 -18.83 -2.09
N ILE A 152 -8.28 -20.15 -2.06
CA ILE A 152 -8.15 -20.93 -0.83
C ILE A 152 -6.82 -21.69 -0.81
N THR A 153 -6.10 -21.57 0.30
CA THR A 153 -4.83 -22.27 0.48
C THR A 153 -5.03 -23.79 0.54
N PRO A 154 -4.20 -24.57 -0.17
CA PRO A 154 -4.36 -26.02 -0.24
C PRO A 154 -4.00 -26.72 1.07
N ALA A 155 -2.99 -26.24 1.80
CA ALA A 155 -2.58 -26.86 3.05
C ALA A 155 -3.64 -26.66 4.16
N TYR A 156 -3.90 -27.72 4.93
CA TYR A 156 -4.69 -27.64 6.14
C TYR A 156 -3.96 -26.84 7.25
N PRO A 157 -4.65 -25.99 8.02
CA PRO A 157 -6.05 -25.57 7.83
C PRO A 157 -6.20 -24.58 6.67
N SER A 158 -7.10 -24.87 5.72
CA SER A 158 -7.33 -24.02 4.56
C SER A 158 -7.89 -22.65 4.94
N MET A 159 -7.31 -21.58 4.39
CA MET A 159 -7.70 -20.19 4.62
C MET A 159 -7.88 -19.46 3.29
N CYS A 160 -8.65 -18.37 3.28
CA CYS A 160 -8.75 -17.49 2.13
C CYS A 160 -7.52 -16.57 2.09
N ALA A 161 -6.70 -16.64 1.04
CA ALA A 161 -5.53 -15.76 0.87
C ALA A 161 -5.89 -14.32 0.45
N THR A 162 -7.14 -14.10 0.04
CA THR A 162 -7.64 -12.85 -0.55
C THR A 162 -8.81 -12.24 0.22
N PHE A 163 -8.90 -12.53 1.52
CA PHE A 163 -9.91 -11.96 2.41
C PHE A 163 -9.93 -10.42 2.46
N ASN A 164 -8.83 -9.79 2.04
CA ASN A 164 -8.66 -8.34 2.00
C ASN A 164 -9.11 -7.66 0.70
N ILE A 165 -9.59 -8.41 -0.31
CA ILE A 165 -10.08 -7.82 -1.55
C ILE A 165 -11.38 -7.06 -1.28
N THR A 166 -11.37 -5.75 -1.59
CA THR A 166 -12.55 -4.86 -1.53
C THR A 166 -13.29 -4.81 -2.86
N LYS A 167 -14.45 -4.15 -2.92
CA LYS A 167 -15.22 -4.02 -4.18
C LYS A 167 -14.44 -3.22 -5.23
N SER A 168 -13.78 -2.14 -4.80
CA SER A 168 -12.92 -1.32 -5.65
C SER A 168 -11.76 -2.15 -6.21
N ALA A 169 -11.07 -2.90 -5.35
CA ALA A 169 -9.95 -3.73 -5.76
C ALA A 169 -10.37 -4.86 -6.72
N MET A 170 -11.49 -5.53 -6.45
CA MET A 170 -12.07 -6.53 -7.38
C MET A 170 -12.36 -5.92 -8.75
N THR A 171 -12.94 -4.72 -8.81
CA THR A 171 -13.25 -4.04 -10.06
C THR A 171 -11.98 -3.72 -10.86
N VAL A 172 -10.93 -3.24 -10.19
CA VAL A 172 -9.62 -3.01 -10.83
C VAL A 172 -8.99 -4.30 -11.35
N ILE A 173 -9.01 -5.38 -10.55
CA ILE A 173 -8.51 -6.69 -10.98
C ILE A 173 -9.27 -7.19 -12.21
N GLN A 174 -10.61 -7.06 -12.23
CA GLN A 174 -11.41 -7.46 -13.40
C GLN A 174 -11.08 -6.64 -14.65
N ARG A 175 -10.86 -5.32 -14.52
CA ARG A 175 -10.42 -4.46 -15.63
C ARG A 175 -9.05 -4.90 -16.18
N GLU A 176 -8.09 -5.20 -15.31
CA GLU A 176 -6.77 -5.68 -15.73
C GLU A 176 -6.82 -7.11 -16.32
N LEU A 177 -7.68 -7.99 -15.81
CA LEU A 177 -7.89 -9.31 -16.40
C LEU A 177 -8.51 -9.22 -17.80
N GLN A 178 -9.43 -8.28 -18.03
CA GLN A 178 -9.98 -7.99 -19.36
C GLN A 178 -8.90 -7.45 -20.30
N ARG A 179 -8.13 -6.45 -19.87
CA ARG A 179 -7.02 -5.89 -20.65
C ARG A 179 -5.99 -6.96 -21.01
N GLY A 180 -5.57 -7.79 -20.05
CA GLY A 180 -4.64 -8.89 -20.28
C GLY A 180 -5.18 -9.95 -21.24
N CYS A 181 -6.49 -10.24 -21.19
CA CYS A 181 -7.15 -11.13 -22.14
C CYS A 181 -7.00 -10.60 -23.58
N GLU A 182 -7.35 -9.34 -23.82
CA GLU A 182 -7.26 -8.72 -25.15
C GLU A 182 -5.83 -8.65 -25.68
N ILE A 183 -4.86 -8.32 -24.82
CA ILE A 183 -3.45 -8.27 -25.21
C ILE A 183 -2.95 -9.66 -25.57
N THR A 184 -3.18 -10.66 -24.71
CA THR A 184 -2.69 -12.02 -24.95
C THR A 184 -3.36 -12.66 -26.17
N ASP A 185 -4.63 -12.40 -26.46
CA ASP A 185 -5.28 -12.85 -27.69
C ASP A 185 -4.57 -12.30 -28.93
N ASN A 186 -4.24 -11.01 -28.93
CA ASN A 186 -3.51 -10.39 -30.03
C ASN A 186 -2.06 -10.91 -30.13
N VAL A 187 -1.41 -11.22 -29.02
CA VAL A 187 -0.08 -11.83 -29.01
C VAL A 187 -0.11 -13.25 -29.60
N MET A 188 -1.10 -14.06 -29.22
CA MET A 188 -1.27 -15.42 -29.74
C MET A 188 -1.61 -15.44 -31.24
N LEU A 189 -2.23 -14.37 -31.76
CA LEU A 189 -2.45 -14.13 -33.19
C LEU A 189 -1.27 -13.43 -33.89
N SER A 190 -0.13 -13.27 -33.20
CA SER A 190 1.08 -12.59 -33.71
C SER A 190 0.86 -11.13 -34.16
N LYS A 191 -0.14 -10.44 -33.61
CA LYS A 191 -0.44 -9.03 -33.90
C LYS A 191 0.29 -8.04 -33.00
N ARG A 192 0.74 -8.48 -31.82
CA ARG A 192 1.43 -7.66 -30.81
C ARG A 192 2.54 -8.47 -30.13
N PRO A 193 3.63 -7.85 -29.65
CA PRO A 193 4.65 -8.52 -28.87
C PRO A 193 4.23 -8.72 -27.40
N TRP A 194 4.87 -9.68 -26.70
CA TRP A 194 4.66 -9.92 -25.26
C TRP A 194 4.97 -8.70 -24.38
N GLY A 195 5.88 -7.82 -24.83
CA GLY A 195 6.23 -6.58 -24.12
C GLY A 195 5.02 -5.70 -23.81
N ASP A 196 3.97 -5.75 -24.65
CA ASP A 196 2.76 -4.94 -24.48
C ASP A 196 1.94 -5.33 -23.24
N LEU A 197 2.05 -6.59 -22.79
CA LEU A 197 1.41 -7.06 -21.57
C LEU A 197 2.03 -6.42 -20.33
N PHE A 198 3.33 -6.12 -20.39
CA PHE A 198 4.14 -5.63 -19.28
C PHE A 198 4.36 -4.11 -19.31
N ILE A 199 3.66 -3.40 -20.19
CA ILE A 199 3.64 -1.93 -20.16
C ILE A 199 3.12 -1.49 -18.79
N LYS A 200 3.88 -0.58 -18.18
CA LYS A 200 3.60 -0.01 -16.85
C LYS A 200 2.21 0.61 -16.79
N HIS A 201 1.60 0.52 -15.61
CA HIS A 201 0.28 1.10 -15.35
C HIS A 201 0.27 2.62 -15.54
N THR A 202 -0.90 3.18 -15.79
CA THR A 202 -1.09 4.65 -15.93
C THR A 202 -1.64 5.30 -14.66
N PHE A 203 -1.43 4.69 -13.47
CA PHE A 203 -2.06 5.09 -12.21
C PHE A 203 -1.99 6.60 -11.96
N PHE A 204 -0.80 7.22 -11.97
CA PHE A 204 -0.58 8.65 -11.70
C PHE A 204 -0.74 9.56 -12.92
N THR A 205 -0.73 9.00 -14.13
CA THR A 205 -0.77 9.78 -15.38
C THR A 205 -2.21 9.98 -15.84
N SER A 206 -2.82 8.97 -16.45
CA SER A 206 -4.18 9.04 -17.00
C SER A 206 -5.21 8.20 -16.25
N GLY A 207 -4.81 7.48 -15.19
CA GLY A 207 -5.66 6.57 -14.44
C GLY A 207 -6.76 7.27 -13.66
N TYR A 208 -6.42 8.34 -12.94
CA TYR A 208 -7.38 9.07 -12.10
C TYR A 208 -7.24 10.59 -12.22
N LYS A 209 -8.35 11.29 -12.01
CA LYS A 209 -8.40 12.77 -11.93
C LYS A 209 -8.18 13.29 -10.52
N TYR A 210 -8.54 12.48 -9.52
CA TYR A 210 -8.57 12.80 -8.11
C TYR A 210 -7.83 11.72 -7.33
N TYR A 211 -7.08 12.13 -6.31
CA TYR A 211 -6.31 11.25 -5.45
C TYR A 211 -6.49 11.67 -4.00
N ILE A 212 -6.35 10.71 -3.11
CA ILE A 212 -6.10 10.94 -1.69
C ILE A 212 -4.65 10.60 -1.40
N SER A 213 -3.94 11.52 -0.77
CA SER A 213 -2.59 11.32 -0.26
C SER A 213 -2.67 11.09 1.25
N VAL A 214 -2.21 9.94 1.72
CA VAL A 214 -2.07 9.61 3.15
C VAL A 214 -0.59 9.78 3.50
N VAL A 215 -0.26 10.87 4.19
CA VAL A 215 1.11 11.26 4.56
C VAL A 215 1.33 10.91 6.02
N THR A 216 2.23 9.97 6.28
CA THR A 216 2.72 9.66 7.62
C THR A 216 4.05 10.36 7.83
N THR A 217 4.24 10.99 8.98
CA THR A 217 5.45 11.72 9.30
C THR A 217 5.96 11.32 10.67
N SER A 218 7.28 11.18 10.81
CA SER A 218 7.94 11.05 12.12
C SER A 218 9.29 11.78 12.18
N THR A 219 9.70 12.21 13.37
CA THR A 219 10.96 12.94 13.61
C THR A 219 12.18 12.05 13.89
N THR A 220 11.99 10.73 13.98
CA THR A 220 13.09 9.76 14.08
C THR A 220 12.85 8.58 13.16
N LYS A 221 13.93 7.94 12.69
CA LYS A 221 13.86 6.83 11.72
C LYS A 221 13.19 5.59 12.32
N GLU A 222 13.50 5.29 13.57
CA GLU A 222 12.99 4.13 14.30
C GLU A 222 11.48 4.27 14.57
N ALA A 223 11.06 5.46 15.02
CA ALA A 223 9.65 5.76 15.20
C ALA A 223 8.91 5.73 13.85
N HIS A 224 9.52 6.28 12.80
CA HIS A 224 8.95 6.29 11.46
C HIS A 224 8.66 4.88 10.95
N LYS A 225 9.65 3.97 11.02
CA LYS A 225 9.50 2.58 10.56
C LYS A 225 8.32 1.87 11.22
N ILE A 226 8.13 2.11 12.52
CA ILE A 226 7.05 1.52 13.31
C ILE A 226 5.70 2.17 12.96
N TRP A 227 5.68 3.50 12.84
CA TRP A 227 4.48 4.28 12.59
C TRP A 227 3.95 4.13 11.16
N SER A 228 4.81 4.32 10.16
CA SER A 228 4.43 4.22 8.74
C SER A 228 3.92 2.82 8.41
N GLY A 229 4.57 1.77 8.91
CA GLY A 229 4.13 0.38 8.73
C GLY A 229 2.77 0.09 9.40
N TYR A 230 2.49 0.71 10.56
CA TYR A 230 1.17 0.60 11.18
C TYR A 230 0.10 1.29 10.32
N VAL A 231 0.33 2.52 9.87
CA VAL A 231 -0.64 3.26 9.04
C VAL A 231 -0.84 2.57 7.68
N GLU A 232 0.22 2.08 7.03
CA GLU A 232 0.15 1.27 5.80
C GLU A 232 -0.82 0.10 5.97
N SER A 233 -0.73 -0.61 7.11
CA SER A 233 -1.64 -1.73 7.43
C SER A 233 -3.11 -1.31 7.55
N LYS A 234 -3.38 -0.02 7.77
CA LYS A 234 -4.72 0.57 7.92
C LYS A 234 -5.22 1.29 6.67
N VAL A 235 -4.39 1.59 5.67
CA VAL A 235 -4.82 2.26 4.41
C VAL A 235 -6.00 1.54 3.77
N ARG A 236 -6.03 0.20 3.85
CA ARG A 236 -7.18 -0.59 3.38
C ARG A 236 -8.50 -0.25 4.09
N VAL A 237 -8.47 0.07 5.38
CA VAL A 237 -9.67 0.47 6.13
C VAL A 237 -10.19 1.80 5.61
N LEU A 238 -9.31 2.75 5.28
CA LEU A 238 -9.72 3.99 4.61
C LEU A 238 -10.35 3.69 3.25
N VAL A 239 -9.74 2.84 2.42
CA VAL A 239 -10.33 2.42 1.13
C VAL A 239 -11.74 1.82 1.31
N GLN A 240 -11.92 0.98 2.32
CA GLN A 240 -13.23 0.38 2.65
C GLN A 240 -14.26 1.44 3.06
N GLY A 241 -13.86 2.46 3.81
CA GLY A 241 -14.74 3.59 4.16
C GLY A 241 -15.07 4.46 2.95
N LEU A 242 -14.10 4.69 2.08
CA LEU A 242 -14.27 5.50 0.86
C LEU A 242 -15.20 4.83 -0.15
N GLU A 243 -15.06 3.53 -0.39
CA GLU A 243 -15.91 2.82 -1.38
C GLU A 243 -17.37 2.66 -0.95
N GLN A 244 -17.68 2.93 0.33
CA GLN A 244 -19.05 3.00 0.83
C GLN A 244 -19.69 4.38 0.60
N HIS A 245 -18.89 5.40 0.27
CA HIS A 245 -19.39 6.74 0.03
C HIS A 245 -20.14 6.80 -1.32
N GLN A 246 -21.36 7.31 -1.33
CA GLN A 246 -22.27 7.27 -2.49
C GLN A 246 -21.71 7.95 -3.75
N SER A 247 -20.84 8.94 -3.58
CA SER A 247 -20.22 9.68 -4.68
C SER A 247 -18.93 9.04 -5.23
N ILE A 248 -18.43 7.96 -4.60
CA ILE A 248 -17.23 7.25 -5.03
C ILE A 248 -17.66 5.96 -5.75
N ALA A 249 -17.25 5.82 -7.00
CA ALA A 249 -17.41 4.57 -7.75
C ALA A 249 -16.26 3.59 -7.44
N ILE A 250 -15.02 4.10 -7.36
CA ILE A 250 -13.82 3.30 -7.08
C ILE A 250 -12.86 4.10 -6.20
N ALA A 251 -12.36 3.44 -5.15
CA ALA A 251 -11.18 3.86 -4.40
C ALA A 251 -10.03 2.86 -4.62
N HIS A 252 -9.05 3.23 -5.44
CA HIS A 252 -7.94 2.36 -5.82
C HIS A 252 -6.66 2.76 -5.09
N ALA A 253 -6.30 2.03 -4.03
CA ALA A 253 -5.01 2.21 -3.37
C ALA A 253 -3.86 1.76 -4.27
N PHE A 254 -2.84 2.61 -4.39
CA PHE A 254 -1.58 2.25 -5.01
C PHE A 254 -0.84 1.24 -4.12
N ASN A 255 -0.06 0.36 -4.75
CA ASN A 255 0.55 -0.79 -4.08
C ASN A 255 1.91 -0.50 -3.42
N LYS A 256 2.37 0.76 -3.45
CA LYS A 256 3.67 1.17 -2.90
C LYS A 256 3.55 2.52 -2.19
N GLY A 257 4.18 2.63 -1.01
CA GLY A 257 4.42 3.89 -0.32
C GLY A 257 5.68 4.59 -0.85
N TYR A 258 5.68 5.92 -0.79
CA TYR A 258 6.83 6.75 -1.18
C TYR A 258 7.51 7.30 0.07
N ASP A 259 8.65 6.71 0.42
CA ASP A 259 9.49 7.12 1.54
C ASP A 259 10.39 8.30 1.17
N ARG A 260 10.46 9.29 2.05
CA ARG A 260 11.28 10.49 1.86
C ARG A 260 11.89 10.95 3.19
N ARG A 261 13.07 11.58 3.10
CA ARG A 261 13.73 12.25 4.23
C ARG A 261 13.82 13.74 3.94
N HIS A 262 13.53 14.54 4.95
CA HIS A 262 13.58 15.99 4.92
C HIS A 262 14.48 16.51 6.05
N VAL A 263 15.06 17.69 5.86
CA VAL A 263 15.78 18.41 6.92
C VAL A 263 15.03 19.70 7.20
N CYS A 264 14.49 19.84 8.41
CA CYS A 264 13.76 21.03 8.83
C CYS A 264 14.61 21.83 9.83
N HIS A 265 14.56 23.16 9.75
CA HIS A 265 15.30 24.10 10.61
C HIS A 265 14.41 24.84 11.61
N ASN A 266 13.10 24.78 11.42
CA ASN A 266 12.13 25.42 12.31
C ASN A 266 10.78 24.69 12.25
N GLU A 267 9.90 25.05 13.19
CA GLU A 267 8.58 24.43 13.35
C GLU A 267 7.65 24.69 12.15
N THR A 268 7.86 25.80 11.43
CA THR A 268 7.07 26.12 10.23
C THR A 268 7.40 25.15 9.10
N GLU A 269 8.68 24.85 8.88
CA GLU A 269 9.12 23.86 7.88
C GLU A 269 8.60 22.46 8.23
N LEU A 270 8.68 22.07 9.51
CA LEU A 270 8.13 20.80 9.99
C LEU A 270 6.63 20.69 9.72
N SER A 271 5.86 21.75 10.01
CA SER A 271 4.42 21.79 9.75
C SER A 271 4.11 21.66 8.26
N GLN A 272 4.88 22.32 7.38
CA GLN A 272 4.72 22.17 5.93
C GLN A 272 5.03 20.74 5.45
N VAL A 273 6.07 20.09 5.99
CA VAL A 273 6.38 18.68 5.66
C VAL A 273 5.29 17.73 6.18
N GLN A 274 4.72 18.00 7.36
CA GLN A 274 3.55 17.29 7.89
C GLN A 274 2.32 17.46 7.01
N GLU A 275 2.20 18.62 6.34
CA GLU A 275 1.24 18.88 5.27
C GLU A 275 1.72 18.40 3.88
N GLY A 276 2.69 17.50 3.80
CA GLY A 276 3.11 16.85 2.56
C GLY A 276 3.92 17.72 1.60
N SER A 277 4.46 18.86 2.04
CA SER A 277 5.42 19.64 1.27
C SER A 277 6.70 18.83 1.01
N LEU A 278 7.23 18.94 -0.20
CA LEU A 278 8.48 18.31 -0.63
C LEU A 278 9.63 19.30 -0.81
N GLN A 279 9.48 20.54 -0.35
CA GLN A 279 10.49 21.59 -0.54
C GLN A 279 11.78 21.35 0.27
N TYR A 280 11.71 20.52 1.31
CA TYR A 280 12.77 20.35 2.30
C TYR A 280 13.47 18.98 2.20
N LEU A 281 13.44 18.36 1.01
CA LEU A 281 14.02 17.04 0.79
C LEU A 281 15.54 17.04 1.02
N ALA A 282 16.00 16.10 1.82
CA ALA A 282 17.42 15.94 2.12
C ALA A 282 18.18 15.55 0.84
N GLY A 283 19.22 16.30 0.47
CA GLY A 283 20.08 16.02 -0.69
C GLY A 283 19.65 16.68 -2.01
N GLN A 284 18.61 17.52 -2.01
CA GLN A 284 18.50 18.60 -2.99
C GLN A 284 19.27 19.79 -2.40
N GLU A 285 20.34 20.23 -3.08
CA GLU A 285 20.89 21.55 -2.79
C GLU A 285 19.75 22.55 -2.90
N THR A 286 19.36 23.14 -1.78
CA THR A 286 18.41 24.24 -1.75
C THR A 286 18.96 25.31 -2.69
N ILE A 287 18.26 25.55 -3.80
CA ILE A 287 18.47 26.75 -4.59
C ILE A 287 17.95 27.90 -3.71
N GLU A 288 18.82 28.36 -2.81
CA GLU A 288 18.65 29.65 -2.18
C GLU A 288 18.75 30.70 -3.29
N THR A 289 17.66 31.41 -3.54
CA THR A 289 17.71 32.70 -4.22
C THR A 289 18.61 33.62 -3.38
N PRO A 290 19.74 34.12 -3.93
CA PRO A 290 20.69 34.87 -3.12
C PRO A 290 20.14 36.28 -2.87
N ASN A 291 20.01 36.64 -1.59
CA ASN A 291 19.96 38.03 -1.19
C ASN A 291 21.40 38.56 -1.18
N PRO A 292 21.73 39.64 -1.92
CA PRO A 292 23.11 40.06 -2.10
C PRO A 292 23.50 41.03 -0.99
N GLU A 293 24.02 40.56 0.13
CA GLU A 293 24.79 41.40 1.05
C GLU A 293 25.50 40.54 2.10
N ILE A 294 26.79 40.29 1.86
CA ILE A 294 27.94 40.46 2.76
C ILE A 294 29.07 39.62 2.18
N ALA A 295 30.02 40.33 1.59
CA ALA A 295 31.29 39.81 1.12
C ALA A 295 32.27 39.63 2.31
N ASP A 296 33.25 38.76 2.06
CA ASP A 296 34.57 38.65 2.69
C ASP A 296 34.69 38.02 4.09
N ALA A 297 35.18 36.76 4.12
CA ALA A 297 36.58 36.50 4.49
C ALA A 297 36.99 35.03 4.23
N LYS A 298 38.13 34.88 3.55
CA LYS A 298 38.94 33.67 3.33
C LYS A 298 39.37 33.05 4.69
N THR A 299 39.73 31.77 4.85
CA THR A 299 40.97 31.14 4.32
C THR A 299 41.06 29.66 4.75
N GLU A 300 41.31 28.79 3.77
CA GLU A 300 42.15 27.56 3.67
C GLU A 300 42.36 26.50 4.79
N GLY A 301 42.38 25.24 4.31
CA GLY A 301 43.09 24.05 4.85
C GLY A 301 42.14 22.90 5.18
N GLY A 302 42.10 21.72 4.56
CA GLY A 302 43.06 20.97 3.74
C GLY A 302 43.36 19.63 4.41
N LEU A 303 42.98 18.51 3.75
CA LEU A 303 43.44 17.10 3.95
C LEU A 303 42.83 16.35 5.17
N ALA A 304 42.65 15.03 5.21
CA ALA A 304 42.59 13.91 4.28
C ALA A 304 42.03 12.72 5.10
N LEU A 305 41.59 11.67 4.41
CA LEU A 305 41.19 10.39 5.00
C LEU A 305 42.37 9.69 5.69
N ASP A 306 42.13 8.99 6.82
CA ASP A 306 42.38 7.55 6.99
C ASP A 306 42.20 7.07 8.46
N ASP A 307 41.78 5.80 8.56
CA ASP A 307 41.97 4.80 9.62
C ASP A 307 41.25 4.85 11.00
N LEU A 308 40.24 3.96 11.07
CA LEU A 308 39.82 2.99 12.12
C LEU A 308 40.64 2.90 13.44
N PRO A 309 40.01 2.56 14.58
CA PRO A 309 39.84 1.14 14.90
C PRO A 309 38.52 0.73 15.59
N VAL A 310 38.20 -0.54 15.31
CA VAL A 310 37.33 -1.47 16.05
C VAL A 310 37.87 -1.67 17.46
N ASP A 311 36.99 -1.65 18.48
CA ASP A 311 36.96 -2.68 19.53
C ASP A 311 35.82 -2.50 20.54
N GLY A 312 35.36 -3.64 21.08
CA GLY A 312 34.94 -3.71 22.48
C GLY A 312 33.45 -3.80 22.75
N ALA A 313 32.91 -5.02 22.67
CA ALA A 313 31.63 -5.39 23.24
C ALA A 313 31.59 -5.19 24.76
N THR A 314 30.48 -4.67 25.29
CA THR A 314 29.96 -5.05 26.61
C THR A 314 28.44 -5.05 26.56
N GLU A 315 27.88 -6.26 26.66
CA GLU A 315 26.49 -6.50 27.05
C GLU A 315 26.28 -6.04 28.49
N THR A 316 25.32 -5.15 28.71
CA THR A 316 24.64 -5.06 30.01
C THR A 316 23.15 -4.93 29.75
N GLY A 317 22.43 -5.98 30.15
CA GLY A 317 20.97 -5.95 30.24
C GLY A 317 20.53 -4.90 31.26
N ILE A 318 19.46 -4.19 30.94
CA ILE A 318 18.73 -3.40 31.93
C ILE A 318 17.29 -3.89 31.94
N GLU A 319 17.00 -4.57 33.04
CA GLU A 319 15.67 -4.97 33.48
C GLU A 319 14.79 -3.74 33.71
N ALA A 320 13.51 -3.90 33.39
CA ALA A 320 12.49 -2.94 33.74
C ALA A 320 12.31 -2.91 35.27
N ASN A 321 12.41 -1.72 35.86
CA ASN A 321 11.65 -1.38 37.06
C ASN A 321 11.32 0.11 37.04
N GLY A 322 10.03 0.39 37.15
CA GLY A 322 9.51 1.74 37.24
C GLY A 322 9.81 2.36 38.60
N ASN A 323 10.08 3.66 38.58
CA ASN A 323 9.48 4.63 39.48
C ASN A 323 9.65 6.02 38.86
N GLY A 324 8.59 6.82 38.96
CA GLY A 324 8.47 8.10 38.29
C GLY A 324 9.48 9.13 38.76
N GLU A 325 10.13 9.77 37.79
CA GLU A 325 10.77 11.07 37.90
C GLU A 325 10.47 11.85 36.61
N GLY A 326 10.46 13.18 36.72
CA GLY A 326 9.80 14.12 35.82
C GLY A 326 10.04 13.90 34.32
N VAL A 327 8.97 14.10 33.54
CA VAL A 327 9.08 14.26 32.09
C VAL A 327 9.80 15.58 31.84
N GLU A 328 11.11 15.53 31.66
CA GLU A 328 11.87 16.64 31.09
C GLU A 328 11.28 16.93 29.69
N GLU A 329 10.91 18.19 29.46
CA GLU A 329 10.54 18.66 28.12
C GLU A 329 11.80 18.58 27.24
N GLU A 330 11.94 17.50 26.47
CA GLU A 330 12.89 17.48 25.36
C GLU A 330 12.52 18.60 24.39
N VAL A 331 13.25 19.71 24.46
CA VAL A 331 13.16 20.81 23.52
C VAL A 331 13.61 20.28 22.16
N GLN A 332 12.72 20.32 21.17
CA GLN A 332 13.05 19.96 19.78
C GLN A 332 14.27 20.77 19.32
N THR A 333 15.39 20.10 19.07
CA THR A 333 16.63 20.73 18.63
C THR A 333 16.70 20.77 17.10
N TRP A 334 17.09 21.94 16.57
CA TRP A 334 17.17 22.19 15.13
C TRP A 334 18.64 22.17 14.67
N PRO A 335 18.95 21.70 13.45
CA PRO A 335 18.03 21.09 12.48
C PRO A 335 17.59 19.67 12.89
N THR A 336 16.39 19.25 12.49
CA THR A 336 15.89 17.90 12.74
C THR A 336 15.62 17.17 11.42
N ASP A 337 16.02 15.90 11.35
CA ASP A 337 15.59 14.98 10.31
C ASP A 337 14.10 14.65 10.46
N VAL A 338 13.37 14.68 9.35
CA VAL A 338 11.94 14.34 9.29
C VAL A 338 11.73 13.28 8.22
N PHE A 339 11.11 12.18 8.60
CA PHE A 339 10.84 11.05 7.72
C PHE A 339 9.37 11.06 7.33
N THR A 340 9.08 10.84 6.05
CA THR A 340 7.70 10.76 5.56
C THR A 340 7.50 9.54 4.69
N THR A 341 6.31 8.95 4.75
CA THR A 341 5.85 7.94 3.78
C THR A 341 4.49 8.39 3.26
N THR A 342 4.34 8.47 1.93
CA THR A 342 3.05 8.83 1.32
C THR A 342 2.44 7.66 0.56
N HIS A 343 1.20 7.33 0.89
CA HIS A 343 0.37 6.37 0.15
C HIS A 343 -0.68 7.12 -0.66
N TYR A 344 -0.97 6.64 -1.88
CA TYR A 344 -1.93 7.27 -2.77
C TYR A 344 -3.13 6.37 -3.02
N ILE A 345 -4.33 6.97 -3.06
CA ILE A 345 -5.58 6.30 -3.43
C ILE A 345 -6.18 7.09 -4.59
N GLY A 346 -6.25 6.49 -5.78
CA GLY A 346 -6.92 7.07 -6.94
C GLY A 346 -8.44 6.95 -6.79
N LEU A 347 -9.16 8.01 -7.14
CA LEU A 347 -10.62 8.06 -7.03
C LEU A 347 -11.29 8.16 -8.40
N GLU A 348 -12.27 7.29 -8.62
CA GLU A 348 -13.27 7.43 -9.68
C GLU A 348 -14.59 7.87 -9.05
N LEU A 349 -15.15 8.99 -9.50
CA LEU A 349 -16.41 9.51 -8.98
C LEU A 349 -17.59 8.82 -9.67
N GLY A 350 -18.68 8.60 -8.92
CA GLY A 350 -19.94 8.13 -9.47
C GLY A 350 -20.56 9.14 -10.45
N GLU A 351 -21.42 8.65 -11.35
CA GLU A 351 -22.11 9.49 -12.31
C GLU A 351 -22.91 10.60 -11.61
N GLY A 352 -22.72 11.86 -12.05
CA GLY A 352 -23.43 13.02 -11.50
C GLY A 352 -22.82 13.64 -10.24
N ALA A 353 -21.81 13.04 -9.61
CA ALA A 353 -21.15 13.62 -8.44
C ALA A 353 -20.27 14.83 -8.81
N LYS A 354 -20.57 16.00 -8.21
CA LYS A 354 -19.85 17.26 -8.46
C LYS A 354 -19.04 17.75 -7.25
N SER A 355 -19.47 17.40 -6.04
CA SER A 355 -18.81 17.73 -4.77
C SER A 355 -18.53 16.44 -4.01
N LEU A 356 -17.38 16.38 -3.35
CA LEU A 356 -16.96 15.24 -2.58
C LEU A 356 -16.49 15.74 -1.21
N ASP A 357 -17.33 15.54 -0.20
CA ASP A 357 -16.92 15.72 1.19
C ASP A 357 -16.56 14.34 1.76
N LEU A 358 -15.28 14.17 2.10
CA LEU A 358 -14.75 12.92 2.68
C LEU A 358 -14.31 13.10 4.14
N SER A 359 -14.67 14.23 4.75
CA SER A 359 -14.16 14.62 6.07
C SER A 359 -14.44 13.52 7.11
N TYR A 360 -15.65 12.95 7.09
CA TYR A 360 -16.01 11.85 7.99
C TYR A 360 -15.11 10.61 7.84
N GLN A 361 -14.88 10.13 6.61
CA GLN A 361 -14.05 8.95 6.35
C GLN A 361 -12.59 9.22 6.74
N VAL A 362 -12.11 10.43 6.47
CA VAL A 362 -10.76 10.87 6.81
C VAL A 362 -10.57 10.97 8.33
N ASP A 363 -11.51 11.61 9.02
CA ASP A 363 -11.43 11.82 10.47
C ASP A 363 -11.57 10.51 11.22
N SER A 364 -12.46 9.62 10.78
CA SER A 364 -12.57 8.26 11.32
C SER A 364 -11.27 7.47 11.16
N PHE A 365 -10.61 7.59 10.02
CA PHE A 365 -9.31 6.95 9.79
C PHE A 365 -8.19 7.54 10.65
N LYS A 366 -8.11 8.87 10.77
CA LYS A 366 -7.15 9.54 11.65
C LYS A 366 -7.35 9.14 13.11
N GLN A 367 -8.60 9.08 13.57
CA GLN A 367 -8.94 8.63 14.93
C GLN A 367 -8.50 7.18 15.15
N LEU A 368 -8.80 6.28 14.21
CA LEU A 368 -8.36 4.88 14.29
C LEU A 368 -6.85 4.77 14.44
N CYS A 369 -6.10 5.55 13.65
CA CYS A 369 -4.64 5.53 13.70
C CYS A 369 -4.09 6.15 14.99
N GLY A 370 -4.69 7.25 15.47
CA GLY A 370 -4.27 7.97 16.68
C GLY A 370 -4.58 7.24 17.99
N GLN A 371 -5.51 6.28 17.99
CA GLN A 371 -5.82 5.44 19.16
C GLN A 371 -4.81 4.30 19.39
N TRP A 372 -3.80 4.17 18.53
CA TRP A 372 -2.82 3.11 18.70
C TRP A 372 -1.92 3.35 19.91
N GLU A 373 -1.71 2.34 20.73
CA GLU A 373 -0.95 2.44 21.99
C GLU A 373 0.49 2.96 21.81
N LYS A 374 1.10 2.73 20.64
CA LYS A 374 2.46 3.20 20.32
C LYS A 374 2.49 4.54 19.59
N TYR A 375 1.35 5.17 19.36
CA TYR A 375 1.28 6.50 18.78
C TYR A 375 1.76 7.53 19.81
N SER A 376 2.65 8.43 19.38
CA SER A 376 3.11 9.57 20.16
C SER A 376 2.90 10.84 19.34
N ALA A 377 2.07 11.77 19.82
CA ALA A 377 1.82 13.03 19.13
C ALA A 377 3.06 13.93 19.04
N LYS A 378 4.09 13.68 19.87
CA LYS A 378 5.38 14.38 19.81
C LYS A 378 6.21 13.92 18.62
N LEU A 379 6.20 12.61 18.34
CA LEU A 379 7.07 12.00 17.34
C LEU A 379 6.37 11.75 16.01
N ASN A 380 5.05 11.55 16.02
CA ASN A 380 4.29 11.02 14.89
C ASN A 380 3.17 11.97 14.48
N HIS A 381 2.98 12.10 13.18
CA HIS A 381 1.88 12.85 12.59
C HIS A 381 1.24 12.08 11.43
N LEU A 382 -0.04 12.35 11.17
CA LEU A 382 -0.79 11.77 10.07
C LEU A 382 -1.70 12.80 9.41
N THR A 383 -1.43 13.05 8.14
CA THR A 383 -2.22 13.95 7.30
C THR A 383 -2.83 13.18 6.14
N VAL A 384 -4.06 13.55 5.79
CA VAL A 384 -4.76 13.00 4.63
C VAL A 384 -5.24 14.17 3.79
N GLN A 385 -4.91 14.17 2.51
CA GLN A 385 -5.15 15.29 1.61
C GLN A 385 -5.84 14.83 0.35
N HIS A 386 -6.70 15.71 -0.19
CA HIS A 386 -7.27 15.52 -1.51
C HIS A 386 -6.47 16.28 -2.56
N VAL A 387 -5.94 15.56 -3.55
CA VAL A 387 -5.03 16.09 -4.56
C VAL A 387 -5.60 15.83 -5.95
N ARG A 388 -5.61 16.85 -6.82
CA ARG A 388 -5.93 16.65 -8.24
C ARG A 388 -4.71 16.12 -8.98
N ASN A 389 -4.93 15.37 -10.04
CA ASN A 389 -3.86 14.74 -10.83
C ASN A 389 -2.72 15.68 -11.26
N PHE A 390 -3.02 16.94 -11.59
CA PHE A 390 -2.03 17.94 -11.98
C PHE A 390 -1.26 18.57 -10.81
N ASN A 391 -1.71 18.36 -9.57
CA ASN A 391 -1.04 18.79 -8.34
C ASN A 391 -0.26 17.65 -7.67
N LEU A 392 -0.19 16.47 -8.29
CA LEU A 392 0.63 15.37 -7.79
C LEU A 392 2.13 15.76 -7.77
N PRO A 393 2.92 15.31 -6.79
CA PRO A 393 4.37 15.49 -6.79
C PRO A 393 5.08 14.98 -8.04
N ASP A 394 6.18 15.63 -8.43
CA ASP A 394 6.92 15.28 -9.65
C ASP A 394 7.71 13.96 -9.53
N ASP A 395 8.05 13.55 -8.30
CA ASP A 395 8.76 12.30 -8.02
C ASP A 395 7.92 11.04 -8.23
N LEU A 396 6.62 11.19 -8.51
CA LEU A 396 5.73 10.08 -8.87
C LEU A 396 5.84 9.68 -10.34
N PHE A 397 6.50 10.50 -11.16
CA PHE A 397 6.61 10.30 -12.61
C PHE A 397 8.02 9.84 -12.97
N GLU A 398 8.10 8.71 -13.67
CA GLU A 398 9.38 8.21 -14.18
C GLU A 398 9.85 9.00 -15.42
N PRO A 399 11.16 8.97 -15.73
CA PRO A 399 11.68 9.61 -16.94
C PRO A 399 10.91 9.18 -18.20
N GLY A 400 10.28 10.14 -18.88
CA GLY A 400 9.45 9.91 -20.07
C GLY A 400 7.94 9.91 -19.81
N GLU A 401 7.50 9.79 -18.55
CA GLU A 401 6.10 10.00 -18.18
C GLU A 401 5.77 11.49 -18.16
N LYS A 402 4.60 11.86 -18.68
CA LYS A 402 4.12 13.25 -18.68
C LYS A 402 3.12 13.44 -17.56
N LYS A 403 3.46 14.33 -16.63
CA LYS A 403 2.54 14.81 -15.61
C LYS A 403 1.31 15.48 -16.25
N PRO A 404 0.08 15.19 -15.78
CA PRO A 404 -1.12 15.86 -16.26
C PRO A 404 -1.04 17.36 -16.05
N GLN A 405 -1.43 18.14 -17.06
CA GLN A 405 -1.49 19.60 -16.96
C GLN A 405 -2.94 20.09 -16.80
N LYS A 406 -3.11 21.20 -16.09
CA LYS A 406 -4.39 21.88 -15.98
C LYS A 406 -4.79 22.39 -17.37
N GLN A 407 -5.94 21.94 -17.88
CA GLN A 407 -6.47 22.49 -19.13
C GLN A 407 -6.74 23.98 -18.93
N GLN A 408 -5.93 24.84 -19.56
CA GLN A 408 -6.25 26.25 -19.66
C GLN A 408 -7.50 26.37 -20.53
N LYS A 409 -8.58 26.99 -20.01
CA LYS A 409 -9.70 27.40 -20.86
C LYS A 409 -9.09 28.27 -21.95
N ARG A 410 -9.12 27.82 -23.21
CA ARG A 410 -8.83 28.69 -24.35
C ARG A 410 -9.74 29.91 -24.21
N ALA A 411 -9.15 31.07 -23.98
CA ALA A 411 -9.85 32.33 -24.19
C ALA A 411 -10.31 32.30 -25.64
N ALA A 412 -11.63 32.41 -25.85
CA ALA A 412 -12.17 32.58 -27.18
C ALA A 412 -11.49 33.81 -27.77
N GLY A 413 -10.68 33.60 -28.81
CA GLY A 413 -9.97 34.66 -29.50
C GLY A 413 -10.96 35.67 -30.06
N ALA A 414 -10.69 36.94 -29.81
CA ALA A 414 -11.33 38.05 -30.48
C ALA A 414 -11.06 37.94 -31.98
N ASN A 415 -12.08 37.55 -32.76
CA ASN A 415 -12.38 38.01 -34.11
C ASN A 415 -13.59 37.24 -34.68
N GLY A 416 -14.73 37.93 -34.84
CA GLY A 416 -15.87 37.40 -35.61
C GLY A 416 -17.26 37.76 -35.06
N SER A 417 -17.74 38.94 -35.44
CA SER A 417 -19.15 39.43 -35.52
C SER A 417 -20.30 38.61 -34.89
N ALA A 418 -20.92 39.25 -33.90
CA ALA A 418 -22.35 39.32 -33.57
C ALA A 418 -23.31 38.18 -33.98
N GLN A 419 -23.87 37.51 -32.97
CA GLN A 419 -25.32 37.29 -32.90
C GLN A 419 -25.82 37.26 -31.44
N THR A 420 -26.69 38.21 -31.15
CA THR A 420 -27.31 38.49 -29.85
C THR A 420 -28.35 37.43 -29.49
N LYS A 421 -28.20 36.73 -28.35
CA LYS A 421 -29.36 36.24 -27.57
C LYS A 421 -29.10 36.35 -26.07
N LYS A 422 -29.91 37.21 -25.44
CA LYS A 422 -30.04 37.48 -24.00
C LYS A 422 -30.44 36.23 -23.19
N ARG A 423 -29.84 36.08 -22.01
CA ARG A 423 -30.35 35.63 -20.68
C ARG A 423 -29.19 34.96 -19.92
N GLY A 424 -28.80 35.26 -18.69
CA GLY A 424 -29.12 36.28 -17.68
C GLY A 424 -28.08 36.11 -16.55
N ALA A 425 -27.61 37.23 -15.99
CA ALA A 425 -26.72 37.31 -14.81
C ALA A 425 -27.46 36.79 -13.54
N SER A 426 -26.85 36.42 -12.41
CA SER A 426 -25.56 36.82 -11.82
C SER A 426 -25.17 35.77 -10.75
N GLU A 427 -23.88 35.41 -10.65
CA GLU A 427 -23.28 34.89 -9.42
C GLU A 427 -22.98 36.09 -8.51
N GLU A 428 -23.62 36.16 -7.35
CA GLU A 428 -23.25 37.09 -6.28
C GLU A 428 -22.34 36.39 -5.26
N ALA A 429 -21.28 37.12 -4.91
CA ALA A 429 -20.20 36.74 -4.03
C ALA A 429 -20.65 36.50 -2.58
N GLN A 430 -20.03 35.51 -1.93
CA GLN A 430 -20.08 35.32 -0.48
C GLN A 430 -19.33 36.48 0.24
N PRO A 431 -19.94 37.12 1.26
CA PRO A 431 -19.20 37.95 2.21
C PRO A 431 -18.71 37.12 3.42
N PRO A 432 -17.62 37.56 4.10
CA PRO A 432 -16.95 36.79 5.14
C PRO A 432 -17.68 36.82 6.49
N ALA A 433 -17.47 35.75 7.27
CA ALA A 433 -18.08 35.51 8.57
C ALA A 433 -17.72 36.56 9.63
N LYS A 434 -18.75 37.14 10.27
CA LYS A 434 -18.60 37.93 11.50
C LYS A 434 -18.89 37.06 12.74
N ARG A 435 -17.89 37.06 13.61
CA ARG A 435 -17.83 36.69 15.04
C ARG A 435 -19.15 36.90 15.80
N GLN A 436 -19.70 35.83 16.37
CA GLN A 436 -20.78 35.90 17.37
C GLN A 436 -20.23 36.40 18.70
N GLN A 437 -20.78 37.51 19.20
CA GLN A 437 -20.70 37.91 20.60
C GLN A 437 -21.97 37.45 21.32
N SER A 438 -21.77 36.85 22.48
CA SER A 438 -22.77 36.41 23.44
C SER A 438 -23.52 37.61 24.06
N SER A 439 -24.85 37.63 23.94
CA SER A 439 -25.71 38.54 24.72
C SER A 439 -26.36 37.78 25.88
N ILE A 440 -25.91 38.13 27.08
CA ILE A 440 -26.53 37.85 28.37
C ILE A 440 -27.90 38.52 28.38
N THR A 441 -28.96 37.79 28.74
CA THR A 441 -30.24 38.40 29.12
C THR A 441 -30.59 37.90 30.53
N ALA A 442 -30.61 38.85 31.47
CA ALA A 442 -31.05 38.64 32.84
C ALA A 442 -32.57 38.82 32.95
N ALA A 443 -33.09 38.18 33.99
CA ALA A 443 -34.46 38.09 34.50
C ALA A 443 -35.40 39.31 34.38
N ALA A 444 -36.69 39.01 34.18
CA ALA A 444 -37.82 39.57 34.93
C ALA A 444 -39.10 38.76 34.63
N GLY A 445 -39.79 38.29 35.69
CA GLY A 445 -41.12 37.67 35.61
C GLY A 445 -41.24 36.37 36.37
#